data_AF-A0A7W8RHQ4-F1
#
_entry.id   AF-A0A7W8RHQ4-F1
#
_cell.length_a   1.000
_cell.length_b   1.000
_cell.length_c   1.000
_cell.angle_alpha   90.00
_cell.angle_beta   90.00
_cell.angle_gamma   90.00
#
_symmetry.space_group_name_H-M   'P 1'
#
loop_
_entity.id
_entity.type
_entity.pdbx_description
1 polymer ?
#
loop_
_entity_poly.entity_id
_entity_poly.type
_entity_poly.pdbx_seq_one_letter_code
_entity_poly.pdbx_strand_id
1 'polypeptide(L)'
;MDATTQALVADLITGRIVGNWMFWLMVFLVSAAATIAASYLKGYGTKKGEQLATKEDFEILKTQLQATTRITEEIKNEVGHIEWRTREMYSTRRTKLEEFVQQIGTVTSMLDPWVSDMQTGTFGSLDSECLNRLEMLARLYFPPLFAPTMGFTLAWRSLIQQALAAGQALGRIDQGDLQARQKQMDENLSTFKPLHVEMLVRRSALEETVVTVMQDVLRLPDEPPRAPRGTE
;
A
#
# COMPACT_ATOMS: atom_id res chain seq x y z
N MET A 1 -61.89 16.25 -70.90
CA MET A 1 -60.94 17.39 -71.05
C MET A 1 -61.75 18.65 -70.82
N ASP A 2 -61.31 19.47 -69.87
CA ASP A 2 -62.08 20.63 -69.41
C ASP A 2 -61.97 21.78 -70.42
N ALA A 3 -63.03 22.57 -70.59
CA ALA A 3 -63.08 23.62 -71.62
C ALA A 3 -61.95 24.66 -71.47
N THR A 4 -61.46 24.85 -70.24
CA THR A 4 -60.31 25.69 -69.88
C THR A 4 -58.99 25.17 -70.46
N THR A 5 -58.79 23.85 -70.50
CA THR A 5 -57.58 23.25 -71.10
C THR A 5 -57.55 23.36 -72.62
N GLN A 6 -58.71 23.33 -73.31
CA GLN A 6 -58.76 23.48 -74.77
C GLN A 6 -58.52 24.93 -75.23
N ALA A 7 -59.03 25.93 -74.49
CA ALA A 7 -58.75 27.34 -74.77
C ALA A 7 -57.26 27.69 -74.61
N LEU A 8 -56.60 27.11 -73.60
CA LEU A 8 -55.19 27.36 -73.34
C LEU A 8 -54.28 26.80 -74.45
N VAL A 9 -54.62 25.63 -75.00
CA VAL A 9 -53.88 25.00 -76.10
C VAL A 9 -54.05 25.78 -77.41
N ALA A 10 -55.26 26.29 -77.68
CA ALA A 10 -55.52 27.10 -78.88
C ALA A 10 -54.73 28.42 -78.88
N ASP A 11 -54.65 29.11 -77.73
CA ASP A 11 -53.91 30.37 -77.59
C ASP A 11 -52.37 30.19 -77.63
N LEU A 12 -51.90 28.96 -77.37
CA LEU A 12 -50.50 28.57 -77.50
C LEU A 12 -50.08 28.47 -78.99
N ILE A 13 -50.96 27.94 -79.84
CA ILE A 13 -50.69 27.68 -81.27
C ILE A 13 -50.70 28.99 -82.09
N THR A 14 -51.44 30.01 -81.67
CA THR A 14 -51.49 31.35 -82.30
C THR A 14 -50.27 32.24 -82.02
N GLY A 15 -49.32 31.82 -81.17
CA GLY A 15 -48.08 32.57 -80.88
C GLY A 15 -48.28 33.85 -80.06
N ARG A 16 -49.51 34.16 -79.64
CA ARG A 16 -49.87 35.37 -78.88
C ARG A 16 -49.18 35.46 -77.52
N ILE A 17 -48.93 34.31 -76.89
CA ILE A 17 -48.17 34.21 -75.63
C ILE A 17 -46.69 34.46 -75.86
N VAL A 18 -46.13 33.95 -76.96
CA VAL A 18 -44.69 34.05 -77.27
C VAL A 18 -44.28 35.49 -77.59
N GLY A 19 -45.18 36.27 -78.21
CA GLY A 19 -44.96 37.69 -78.52
C GLY A 19 -45.22 38.67 -77.36
N ASN A 20 -45.74 38.21 -76.22
CA ASN A 20 -46.05 39.08 -75.08
C ASN A 20 -44.82 39.24 -74.17
N TRP A 21 -44.07 40.34 -74.34
CA TRP A 21 -42.87 40.62 -73.53
C TRP A 21 -43.15 40.65 -72.01
N MET A 22 -44.38 41.03 -71.61
CA MET A 22 -44.81 41.07 -70.22
C MET A 22 -44.86 39.66 -69.59
N PHE A 23 -45.20 38.64 -70.39
CA PHE A 23 -45.17 37.24 -69.95
C PHE A 23 -43.75 36.79 -69.61
N TRP A 24 -42.78 37.08 -70.48
CA TRP A 24 -41.36 36.75 -70.24
C TRP A 24 -40.79 37.47 -69.01
N LEU A 25 -41.16 38.73 -68.78
CA LEU A 25 -40.77 39.47 -67.57
C LEU A 25 -41.29 38.78 -66.30
N MET A 26 -42.56 38.33 -66.29
CA MET A 26 -43.12 37.62 -65.14
C MET A 26 -42.42 36.27 -64.89
N VAL A 27 -42.17 35.48 -65.95
CA VAL A 27 -41.42 34.22 -65.83
C VAL A 27 -40.02 34.46 -65.27
N PHE A 28 -39.33 35.51 -65.74
CA PHE A 28 -38.02 35.90 -65.21
C PHE A 28 -38.08 36.28 -63.73
N LEU A 29 -39.05 37.11 -63.32
CA LEU A 29 -39.21 37.52 -61.91
C LEU A 29 -39.51 36.34 -60.99
N VAL A 30 -40.41 35.43 -61.40
CA VAL A 30 -40.73 34.21 -60.63
C VAL A 30 -39.50 33.31 -60.53
N SER A 31 -38.74 33.13 -61.62
CA SER A 31 -37.53 32.32 -61.63
C SER A 31 -36.43 32.93 -60.75
N ALA A 32 -36.23 34.25 -60.81
CA ALA A 32 -35.29 34.97 -59.95
C ALA A 32 -35.67 34.85 -58.46
N ALA A 33 -36.95 35.04 -58.13
CA ALA A 33 -37.47 34.87 -56.77
C ALA A 33 -37.29 33.43 -56.27
N ALA A 34 -37.57 32.43 -57.11
CA ALA A 34 -37.35 31.02 -56.78
C ALA A 34 -35.87 30.72 -56.52
N THR A 35 -34.95 31.32 -57.31
CA THR A 35 -33.50 31.14 -57.13
C THR A 35 -33.01 31.78 -55.83
N ILE A 36 -33.51 32.98 -55.50
CA ILE A 36 -33.21 33.66 -54.22
C ILE A 36 -33.72 32.81 -53.05
N ALA A 37 -34.96 32.35 -53.10
CA ALA A 37 -35.55 31.50 -52.06
C ALA A 37 -34.77 30.18 -51.89
N ALA A 38 -34.40 29.53 -52.99
CA ALA A 38 -33.59 28.31 -52.98
C ALA A 38 -32.19 28.57 -52.37
N SER A 39 -31.54 29.68 -52.72
CA SER A 39 -30.24 30.05 -52.14
C SER A 39 -30.33 30.33 -50.63
N TYR A 40 -31.42 30.98 -50.18
CA TYR A 40 -31.64 31.31 -48.78
C TYR A 40 -31.91 30.05 -47.96
N LEU A 41 -32.79 29.16 -48.44
CA LEU A 41 -33.07 27.86 -47.82
C LEU A 41 -31.81 26.98 -47.77
N LYS A 42 -31.03 26.95 -48.85
CA LYS A 42 -29.75 26.23 -48.88
C LYS A 42 -28.81 26.78 -47.82
N GLY A 43 -28.58 28.09 -47.80
CA GLY A 43 -27.67 28.74 -46.85
C GLY A 43 -28.09 28.56 -45.39
N TYR A 44 -29.40 28.67 -45.10
CA TYR A 44 -29.95 28.42 -43.77
C TYR A 44 -29.80 26.95 -43.36
N GLY A 45 -30.08 26.02 -44.27
CA GLY A 45 -29.93 24.58 -44.04
C GLY A 45 -28.49 24.17 -43.74
N THR A 46 -27.52 24.66 -44.53
CA THR A 46 -26.09 24.41 -44.27
C THR A 46 -25.64 24.98 -42.94
N LYS A 47 -25.97 26.24 -42.63
CA LYS A 47 -25.57 26.85 -41.34
C LYS A 47 -26.17 26.13 -40.14
N LYS A 48 -27.43 25.73 -40.22
CA LYS A 48 -28.09 24.98 -39.15
C LYS A 48 -27.50 23.58 -39.00
N GLY A 49 -27.16 22.91 -40.11
CA GLY A 49 -26.47 21.63 -40.12
C GLY A 49 -25.07 21.70 -39.50
N GLU A 50 -24.28 22.71 -39.89
CA GLU A 50 -22.95 22.98 -39.33
C GLU A 50 -23.01 23.27 -37.83
N GLN A 51 -23.97 24.10 -37.39
CA GLN A 51 -24.17 24.38 -35.96
C GLN A 51 -24.59 23.12 -35.19
N LEU A 52 -25.43 22.26 -35.77
CA LEU A 52 -25.86 21.02 -35.14
C LEU A 52 -24.69 20.03 -35.00
N ALA A 53 -23.93 19.82 -36.07
CA ALA A 53 -22.75 18.95 -36.07
C ALA A 53 -21.70 19.45 -35.07
N THR A 54 -21.42 20.76 -35.07
CA THR A 54 -20.50 21.38 -34.11
C THR A 54 -20.95 21.15 -32.67
N LYS A 55 -22.26 21.28 -32.39
CA LYS A 55 -22.79 21.04 -31.05
C LYS A 55 -22.65 19.59 -30.63
N GLU A 56 -22.87 18.65 -31.54
CA GLU A 56 -22.68 17.22 -31.30
C GLU A 56 -21.23 16.88 -30.99
N ASP A 57 -20.28 17.38 -31.80
CA ASP A 57 -18.84 17.21 -31.58
C ASP A 57 -18.40 17.77 -30.21
N PHE A 58 -18.95 18.94 -29.81
CA PHE A 58 -18.67 19.52 -28.50
C PHE A 58 -19.18 18.67 -27.33
N GLU A 59 -20.38 18.07 -27.42
CA GLU A 59 -20.88 17.19 -26.37
C GLU A 59 -20.09 15.88 -26.28
N ILE A 60 -19.61 15.36 -27.42
CA ILE A 60 -18.71 14.20 -27.45
C ILE A 60 -17.39 14.54 -26.74
N LEU A 61 -16.77 15.68 -27.09
CA LEU A 61 -15.51 16.13 -26.49
C LEU A 61 -15.66 16.35 -24.98
N LYS A 62 -16.75 16.97 -24.56
CA LYS A 62 -17.07 17.17 -23.14
C LYS A 62 -17.22 15.84 -22.41
N THR A 63 -17.92 14.86 -23.00
CA THR A 63 -18.08 13.53 -22.43
C THR A 63 -16.74 12.81 -22.28
N GLN A 64 -15.87 12.89 -23.30
CA GLN A 64 -14.52 12.32 -23.25
C GLN A 64 -13.65 12.96 -22.16
N LEU A 65 -13.70 14.30 -22.03
CA LEU A 65 -12.99 15.03 -20.98
C LEU A 65 -13.49 14.62 -19.58
N GLN A 66 -14.80 14.54 -19.39
CA GLN A 66 -15.38 14.08 -18.12
C GLN A 66 -14.96 12.65 -17.78
N ALA A 67 -14.98 11.74 -18.76
CA ALA A 67 -14.53 10.37 -18.58
C ALA A 67 -13.04 10.31 -18.22
N THR A 68 -12.21 11.10 -18.90
CA THR A 68 -10.75 11.16 -18.64
C THR A 68 -10.46 11.72 -17.26
N THR A 69 -11.12 12.80 -16.85
CA THR A 69 -10.97 13.38 -15.51
C THR A 69 -11.37 12.37 -14.44
N ARG A 70 -12.51 11.70 -14.62
CA ARG A 70 -12.98 10.68 -13.69
C ARG A 70 -11.96 9.54 -13.55
N ILE A 71 -11.46 9.00 -14.66
CA ILE A 71 -10.43 7.95 -14.64
C ILE A 71 -9.17 8.44 -13.95
N THR A 72 -8.76 9.68 -14.20
CA THR A 72 -7.57 10.29 -13.57
C THR A 72 -7.74 10.42 -12.06
N GLU A 73 -8.91 10.86 -11.61
CA GLU A 73 -9.22 10.95 -10.17
C GLU A 73 -9.29 9.57 -9.52
N GLU A 74 -9.89 8.58 -10.18
CA GLU A 74 -9.92 7.19 -9.72
C GLU A 74 -8.50 6.62 -9.56
N ILE A 75 -7.64 6.78 -10.57
CA ILE A 75 -6.22 6.37 -10.52
C ILE A 75 -5.48 7.11 -9.40
N LYS A 76 -5.67 8.42 -9.28
CA LYS A 76 -5.01 9.22 -8.23
C LYS A 76 -5.41 8.74 -6.83
N ASN A 77 -6.69 8.42 -6.63
CA ASN A 77 -7.19 7.90 -5.37
C ASN A 77 -6.63 6.50 -5.08
N GLU A 78 -6.58 5.62 -6.08
CA GLU A 78 -6.02 4.28 -5.94
C GLU A 78 -4.53 4.32 -5.57
N VAL A 79 -3.73 5.13 -6.28
CA VAL A 79 -2.32 5.36 -5.97
C VAL A 79 -2.16 5.92 -4.56
N GLY A 80 -2.97 6.91 -4.18
CA GLY A 80 -2.96 7.47 -2.83
C GLY A 80 -3.26 6.44 -1.75
N HIS A 81 -4.21 5.52 -1.98
CA HIS A 81 -4.52 4.43 -1.06
C HIS A 81 -3.40 3.38 -0.97
N ILE A 82 -2.69 3.10 -2.06
CA ILE A 82 -1.53 2.19 -2.05
C ILE A 82 -0.38 2.81 -1.27
N GLU A 83 -0.04 4.07 -1.52
CA GLU A 83 0.99 4.80 -0.78
C GLU A 83 0.67 4.86 0.71
N TRP A 84 -0.57 5.20 1.05
CA TRP A 84 -1.01 5.29 2.44
C TRP A 84 -0.92 3.94 3.15
N ARG A 85 -1.44 2.86 2.55
CA ARG A 85 -1.34 1.50 3.13
C ARG A 85 0.11 1.07 3.32
N THR A 86 0.97 1.41 2.36
CA THR A 86 2.40 1.10 2.42
C THR A 86 3.06 1.85 3.59
N ARG A 87 2.84 3.16 3.71
CA ARG A 87 3.35 3.97 4.84
C ARG A 87 2.84 3.45 6.19
N GLU A 88 1.56 3.11 6.28
CA GLU A 88 0.95 2.59 7.50
C GLU A 88 1.55 1.24 7.92
N MET A 89 1.78 0.35 6.95
CA MET A 89 2.45 -0.93 7.18
C MET A 89 3.88 -0.72 7.70
N TYR A 90 4.66 0.18 7.08
CA TYR A 90 6.02 0.48 7.54
C TYR A 90 6.03 1.10 8.95
N SER A 91 5.12 2.03 9.21
CA SER A 91 4.94 2.64 10.54
C SER A 91 4.68 1.57 11.60
N THR A 92 3.70 0.69 11.35
CA THR A 92 3.37 -0.42 12.25
C THR A 92 4.55 -1.36 12.47
N ARG A 93 5.26 -1.75 11.41
CA ARG A 93 6.43 -2.63 11.52
C ARG A 93 7.56 -1.97 12.31
N ARG A 94 7.79 -0.67 12.15
CA ARG A 94 8.77 0.06 12.94
C ARG A 94 8.43 0.03 14.43
N THR A 95 7.20 0.40 14.80
CA THR A 95 6.74 0.39 16.20
C THR A 95 6.87 -1.01 16.82
N LYS A 96 6.49 -2.06 16.08
CA LYS A 96 6.63 -3.44 16.59
C LYS A 96 8.06 -3.91 16.71
N LEU A 97 8.98 -3.39 15.91
CA LEU A 97 10.40 -3.69 16.03
C LEU A 97 11.01 -2.99 17.24
N GLU A 98 10.62 -1.74 17.51
CA GLU A 98 11.00 -1.01 18.73
C GLU A 98 10.51 -1.73 19.99
N GLU A 99 9.24 -2.17 20.01
CA GLU A 99 8.69 -3.02 21.08
C GLU A 99 9.48 -4.33 21.25
N PHE A 100 9.87 -4.96 20.15
CA PHE A 100 10.64 -6.20 20.17
C PHE A 100 12.03 -6.01 20.80
N VAL A 101 12.75 -4.95 20.44
CA VAL A 101 14.06 -4.61 21.01
C VAL A 101 13.95 -4.29 22.50
N GLN A 102 12.93 -3.51 22.87
CA GLN A 102 12.67 -3.22 24.28
C GLN A 102 12.44 -4.51 25.07
N GLN A 103 11.69 -5.46 24.51
CA GLN A 103 11.41 -6.74 25.15
C GLN A 103 12.67 -7.61 25.35
N ILE A 104 13.63 -7.60 24.41
CA ILE A 104 14.94 -8.26 24.60
C ILE A 104 15.66 -7.66 25.81
N GLY A 105 15.65 -6.33 25.93
CA GLY A 105 16.25 -5.61 27.05
C GLY A 105 15.59 -5.99 28.37
N THR A 106 14.25 -5.98 28.42
CA THR A 106 13.49 -6.41 29.60
C THR A 106 13.86 -7.82 30.02
N VAL A 107 13.81 -8.79 29.09
CA VAL A 107 14.16 -10.19 29.39
C VAL A 107 15.57 -10.27 29.95
N THR A 108 16.55 -9.61 29.34
CA THR A 108 17.93 -9.62 29.83
C THR A 108 18.05 -9.03 31.23
N SER A 109 17.39 -7.90 31.50
CA SER A 109 17.45 -7.22 32.80
C SER A 109 16.82 -8.04 33.94
N MET A 110 15.95 -8.99 33.61
CA MET A 110 15.42 -9.94 34.60
C MET A 110 16.49 -10.90 35.11
N LEU A 111 17.65 -11.04 34.45
CA LEU A 111 18.70 -11.97 34.90
C LEU A 111 19.39 -11.48 36.15
N ASP A 112 19.62 -10.17 36.25
CA ASP A 112 20.39 -9.55 37.34
C ASP A 112 19.82 -9.87 38.73
N PRO A 113 18.51 -9.65 39.01
CA PRO A 113 17.94 -10.05 40.29
C PRO A 113 17.98 -11.56 40.49
N TRP A 114 17.86 -12.35 39.43
CA TRP A 114 17.93 -13.82 39.51
C TRP A 114 19.31 -14.35 39.90
N VAL A 115 20.39 -13.73 39.41
CA VAL A 115 21.75 -14.08 39.82
C VAL A 115 21.97 -13.73 41.29
N SER A 116 21.42 -12.60 41.76
CA SER A 116 21.45 -12.23 43.18
C SER A 116 20.66 -13.23 44.03
N ASP A 117 19.45 -13.59 43.60
CA ASP A 117 18.56 -14.54 44.28
C ASP A 117 19.15 -15.97 44.35
N MET A 118 20.00 -16.34 43.38
CA MET A 118 20.72 -17.62 43.42
C MET A 118 21.65 -17.72 44.64
N GLN A 119 22.21 -16.59 45.11
CA GLN A 119 23.09 -16.56 46.28
C GLN A 119 22.31 -16.72 47.59
N THR A 120 21.10 -16.18 47.65
CA THR A 120 20.23 -16.22 48.83
C THR A 120 19.36 -17.48 48.88
N GLY A 121 19.14 -18.14 47.74
CA GLY A 121 18.22 -19.27 47.60
C GLY A 121 16.75 -18.85 47.62
N THR A 122 16.45 -17.56 47.54
CA THR A 122 15.09 -17.01 47.50
C THR A 122 14.75 -16.61 46.07
N PHE A 123 14.01 -17.44 45.35
CA PHE A 123 13.64 -17.13 43.97
C PHE A 123 12.31 -16.37 43.91
N GLY A 124 12.30 -15.23 43.23
CA GLY A 124 11.07 -14.56 42.81
C GLY A 124 10.26 -15.37 41.79
N SER A 125 9.04 -14.93 41.50
CA SER A 125 8.25 -15.49 40.40
C SER A 125 8.83 -15.09 39.04
N LEU A 126 9.01 -16.06 38.15
CA LEU A 126 9.36 -15.78 36.75
C LEU A 126 8.15 -15.21 36.03
N ASP A 127 8.30 -13.99 35.51
CA ASP A 127 7.32 -13.48 34.56
C ASP A 127 7.50 -14.16 33.20
N SER A 128 6.72 -15.22 32.98
CA SER A 128 6.69 -15.94 31.69
C SER A 128 6.10 -15.11 30.56
N GLU A 129 5.35 -14.05 30.86
CA GLU A 129 4.70 -13.20 29.86
C GLU A 129 5.74 -12.48 28.99
N CYS A 130 6.86 -12.08 29.59
CA CYS A 130 7.94 -11.40 28.89
C CYS A 130 8.53 -12.23 27.73
N LEU A 131 8.75 -13.53 27.92
CA LEU A 131 9.26 -14.41 26.86
C LEU A 131 8.19 -14.72 25.82
N ASN A 132 6.95 -14.97 26.26
CA ASN A 132 5.85 -15.26 25.35
C ASN A 132 5.55 -14.08 24.43
N ARG A 133 5.62 -12.85 24.95
CA ARG A 133 5.47 -11.62 24.16
C ARG A 133 6.58 -11.48 23.11
N LEU A 134 7.82 -11.79 23.47
CA LEU A 134 8.96 -11.77 22.54
C LEU A 134 8.76 -12.77 21.40
N GLU A 135 8.40 -14.02 21.72
CA GLU A 135 8.13 -15.07 20.73
C GLU A 135 6.94 -14.71 19.82
N MET A 136 5.88 -14.12 20.38
CA MET A 136 4.72 -13.65 19.63
C MET A 136 5.09 -12.55 18.64
N LEU A 137 5.85 -11.53 19.08
CA LEU A 137 6.29 -10.44 18.21
C LEU A 137 7.14 -10.95 17.04
N ALA A 138 8.09 -11.84 17.30
CA ALA A 138 8.89 -12.46 16.26
C ALA A 138 8.02 -13.26 15.28
N ARG A 139 7.08 -14.08 15.77
CA ARG A 139 6.26 -14.94 14.91
C ARG A 139 5.26 -14.15 14.05
N LEU A 140 4.64 -13.11 14.60
CA LEU A 140 3.58 -12.36 13.91
C LEU A 140 4.12 -11.27 12.98
N TYR A 141 5.16 -10.55 13.40
CA TYR A 141 5.62 -9.35 12.68
C TYR A 141 6.95 -9.55 11.97
N PHE A 142 7.81 -10.45 12.45
CA PHE A 142 9.19 -10.60 11.95
C PHE A 142 9.61 -12.06 11.80
N PRO A 143 9.06 -12.81 10.82
CA PRO A 143 9.40 -14.22 10.62
C PRO A 143 10.91 -14.53 10.57
N PRO A 144 11.79 -13.69 9.97
CA PRO A 144 13.24 -13.92 10.01
C PRO A 144 13.84 -13.91 11.43
N LEU A 145 13.24 -13.19 12.38
CA LEU A 145 13.68 -13.13 13.77
C LEU A 145 13.21 -14.35 14.58
N PHE A 146 12.28 -15.15 14.08
CA PHE A 146 11.68 -16.25 14.86
C PHE A 146 12.71 -17.29 15.30
N ALA A 147 13.53 -17.79 14.37
CA ALA A 147 14.55 -18.79 14.68
C ALA A 147 15.59 -18.30 15.72
N PRO A 148 16.26 -17.13 15.56
CA PRO A 148 17.20 -16.64 16.56
C PRO A 148 16.52 -16.29 17.88
N THR A 149 15.27 -15.80 17.86
CA THR A 149 14.49 -15.57 19.09
C THR A 149 14.29 -16.86 19.85
N MET A 150 13.86 -17.94 19.18
CA MET A 150 13.66 -19.24 19.81
C MET A 150 14.96 -19.80 20.39
N GLY A 151 16.08 -19.66 19.66
CA GLY A 151 17.40 -20.05 20.16
C GLY A 151 17.78 -19.30 21.44
N PHE A 152 17.51 -18.00 21.49
CA PHE A 152 17.72 -17.17 22.68
C PHE A 152 16.78 -17.57 23.84
N THR A 153 15.47 -17.73 23.60
CA THR A 153 14.52 -18.08 24.67
C THR A 153 14.77 -19.48 25.24
N LEU A 154 15.21 -20.44 24.42
CA LEU A 154 15.61 -21.76 24.90
C LEU A 154 16.88 -21.71 25.77
N ALA A 155 17.91 -20.98 25.33
CA ALA A 155 19.13 -20.80 26.12
C ALA A 155 18.83 -20.10 27.47
N TRP A 156 17.96 -19.10 27.45
CA TRP A 156 17.47 -18.42 28.64
C TRP A 156 16.73 -19.36 29.60
N ARG A 157 15.75 -20.14 29.09
CA ARG A 157 14.99 -21.11 29.89
C ARG A 157 15.92 -22.15 30.52
N SER A 158 16.91 -22.64 29.77
CA SER A 158 17.93 -23.57 30.28
C SER A 158 18.76 -22.95 31.41
N LEU A 159 19.20 -21.71 31.25
CA LEU A 159 19.94 -20.96 32.27
C LEU A 159 19.13 -20.82 33.57
N ILE A 160 17.87 -20.41 33.46
CA ILE A 160 16.96 -20.25 34.61
C ILE A 160 16.68 -21.59 35.30
N GLN A 161 16.46 -22.65 34.53
CA GLN A 161 16.27 -24.00 35.08
C GLN A 161 17.50 -24.44 35.89
N GLN A 162 18.71 -24.18 35.39
CA GLN A 162 19.94 -24.48 36.10
C GLN A 162 20.10 -23.61 37.37
N ALA A 163 19.78 -22.32 37.29
CA ALA A 163 19.81 -21.42 38.44
C ALA A 163 18.86 -21.88 39.56
N LEU A 164 17.64 -22.26 39.20
CA LEU A 164 16.65 -22.83 40.12
C LEU A 164 17.18 -24.09 40.80
N ALA A 165 17.74 -25.04 40.03
CA ALA A 165 18.31 -26.27 40.58
C ALA A 165 19.48 -25.97 41.53
N ALA A 166 20.35 -25.02 41.16
CA ALA A 166 21.48 -24.56 41.96
C ALA A 166 21.05 -23.96 43.31
N GLY A 167 20.06 -23.06 43.33
CA GLY A 167 19.57 -22.49 44.58
C GLY A 167 18.78 -23.48 45.44
N GLN A 168 18.05 -24.43 44.83
CA GLN A 168 17.44 -25.54 45.57
C GLN A 168 18.49 -26.43 46.25
N ALA A 169 19.62 -26.71 45.58
CA ALA A 169 20.72 -27.45 46.17
C ALA A 169 21.33 -26.69 47.36
N LEU A 170 21.56 -25.37 47.21
CA LEU A 170 22.04 -24.51 48.30
C LEU A 170 21.06 -24.40 49.47
N GLY A 171 19.75 -24.43 49.21
CA GLY A 171 18.72 -24.40 50.24
C GLY A 171 18.64 -25.67 51.09
N ARG A 172 19.22 -26.80 50.62
CA ARG A 172 19.28 -28.06 51.37
C ARG A 172 20.48 -28.15 52.33
N ILE A 173 21.48 -27.29 52.14
CA ILE A 173 22.68 -27.26 52.98
C ILE A 173 22.40 -26.40 54.20
N ASP A 174 22.80 -26.87 55.39
CA ASP A 174 22.68 -26.12 56.63
C ASP A 174 23.34 -24.74 56.51
N GLN A 175 22.69 -23.70 57.05
CA GLN A 175 23.20 -22.33 56.99
C GLN A 175 24.51 -22.19 57.78
N GLY A 176 24.73 -23.03 58.79
CA GLY A 176 25.97 -23.06 59.57
C GLY A 176 27.17 -23.69 58.86
N ASP A 177 26.95 -24.52 57.84
CA ASP A 177 28.03 -25.22 57.11
C ASP A 177 28.53 -24.38 55.93
N LEU A 178 29.35 -23.37 56.25
CA LEU A 178 29.93 -22.45 55.26
C LEU A 178 30.78 -23.17 54.21
N GLN A 179 31.46 -24.25 54.59
CA GLN A 179 32.36 -24.98 53.69
C GLN A 179 31.56 -25.77 52.64
N ALA A 180 30.50 -26.46 53.06
CA ALA A 180 29.61 -27.16 52.13
C ALA A 180 28.91 -26.17 51.18
N ARG A 181 28.46 -25.02 51.69
CA ARG A 181 27.83 -23.98 50.86
C ARG A 181 28.81 -23.42 49.82
N GLN A 182 30.03 -23.08 50.22
CA GLN A 182 31.05 -22.59 49.29
C GLN A 182 31.35 -23.61 48.19
N LYS A 183 31.53 -24.88 48.56
CA LYS A 183 31.75 -25.96 47.60
C LYS A 183 30.60 -26.07 46.58
N GLN A 184 29.35 -26.04 47.07
CA GLN A 184 28.17 -26.08 46.19
C GLN A 184 28.08 -24.84 45.30
N MET A 185 28.44 -23.65 45.80
CA MET A 185 28.49 -22.43 44.99
C MET A 185 29.52 -22.53 43.86
N ASP A 186 30.71 -23.06 44.15
CA ASP A 186 31.76 -23.24 43.13
C ASP A 186 31.32 -24.23 42.04
N GLU A 187 30.69 -25.34 42.44
CA GLU A 187 30.11 -26.33 41.52
C GLU A 187 28.99 -25.71 40.66
N ASN A 188 28.08 -24.96 41.29
CA ASN A 188 26.99 -24.27 40.60
C ASN A 188 27.54 -23.23 39.60
N LEU A 189 28.54 -22.44 39.99
CA LEU A 189 29.17 -21.42 39.15
C LEU A 189 29.85 -22.06 37.93
N SER A 190 30.52 -23.20 38.11
CA SER A 190 31.18 -23.92 37.01
C SER A 190 30.19 -24.41 35.95
N THR A 191 28.96 -24.76 36.36
CA THR A 191 27.88 -25.20 35.46
C THR A 191 27.11 -24.02 34.87
N PHE A 192 26.90 -22.95 35.64
CA PHE A 192 26.13 -21.77 35.23
C PHE A 192 26.88 -20.93 34.19
N LYS A 193 28.19 -20.71 34.37
CA LYS A 193 29.01 -19.86 33.49
C LYS A 193 28.91 -20.21 32.00
N PRO A 194 29.07 -21.49 31.55
CA PRO A 194 28.95 -21.81 30.13
C PRO A 194 27.57 -21.53 29.56
N LEU A 195 26.49 -21.81 30.31
CA LEU A 195 25.12 -21.52 29.88
C LEU A 195 24.86 -20.02 29.77
N HIS A 196 25.41 -19.23 30.70
CA HIS A 196 25.31 -17.77 30.64
C HIS A 196 26.03 -17.22 29.40
N VAL A 197 27.24 -17.71 29.12
CA VAL A 197 27.99 -17.34 27.91
C VAL A 197 27.23 -17.74 26.65
N GLU A 198 26.65 -18.95 26.60
CA GLU A 198 25.84 -19.38 25.47
C GLU A 198 24.64 -18.44 25.26
N MET A 199 23.90 -18.11 26.32
CA MET A 199 22.78 -17.18 26.25
C MET A 199 23.20 -15.80 25.70
N LEU A 200 24.35 -15.27 26.16
CA LEU A 200 24.89 -14.00 25.65
C LEU A 200 25.27 -14.08 24.17
N VAL A 201 25.86 -15.19 23.72
CA VAL A 201 26.17 -15.42 22.30
C VAL A 201 24.89 -15.47 21.47
N ARG A 202 23.86 -16.18 21.94
CA ARG A 202 22.54 -16.24 21.26
C ARG A 202 21.87 -14.88 21.20
N ARG A 203 21.97 -14.09 22.29
CA ARG A 203 21.46 -12.72 22.33
C ARG A 203 22.19 -11.84 21.30
N SER A 204 23.51 -11.89 21.25
CA SER A 204 24.30 -11.10 20.29
C SER A 204 23.92 -11.45 18.84
N ALA A 205 23.77 -12.74 18.51
CA ALA A 205 23.32 -13.18 17.19
C ALA A 205 21.88 -12.70 16.86
N LEU A 206 20.99 -12.68 17.86
CA LEU A 206 19.65 -12.11 17.72
C LEU A 206 19.72 -10.61 17.43
N GLU A 207 20.53 -9.85 18.17
CA GLU A 207 20.72 -8.41 17.98
C GLU A 207 21.30 -8.09 16.58
N GLU A 208 22.25 -8.87 16.08
CA GLU A 208 22.77 -8.74 14.71
C GLU A 208 21.67 -8.95 13.65
N THR A 209 20.82 -9.96 13.85
CA THR A 209 19.68 -10.22 12.96
C THR A 209 18.66 -9.08 13.03
N VAL A 210 18.42 -8.53 14.23
CA VAL A 210 17.56 -7.36 14.42
C VAL A 210 18.08 -6.15 13.64
N VAL A 211 19.38 -5.88 13.68
CA VAL A 211 19.98 -4.77 12.92
C VAL A 211 19.74 -4.96 11.41
N THR A 212 19.89 -6.18 10.91
CA THR A 212 19.62 -6.50 9.50
C THR A 212 18.15 -6.25 9.15
N VAL A 213 17.21 -6.75 9.96
CA VAL A 213 15.78 -6.54 9.77
C VAL A 213 15.41 -5.05 9.91
N MET A 214 16.07 -4.31 10.80
CA MET A 214 15.86 -2.87 10.97
C MET A 214 16.29 -2.10 9.73
N GLN A 215 17.42 -2.45 9.14
CA GLN A 215 17.86 -1.85 7.88
C GLN A 215 16.85 -2.12 6.75
N ASP A 216 16.26 -3.32 6.69
CA ASP A 216 15.24 -3.64 5.69
C ASP A 216 13.92 -2.90 5.93
N VAL A 217 13.52 -2.69 7.19
CA VAL A 217 12.31 -1.94 7.55
C VAL A 217 12.49 -0.43 7.33
N LEU A 218 13.70 0.09 7.55
CA LEU A 218 14.02 1.52 7.40
C LEU A 218 14.35 1.95 5.97
N ARG A 219 14.66 1.00 5.07
CA ARG A 219 14.83 1.32 3.64
C ARG A 219 13.51 1.87 3.11
N LEU A 220 13.50 3.18 2.82
CA LEU A 220 12.37 3.84 2.20
C LEU A 220 12.13 3.22 0.82
N PRO A 221 10.87 2.99 0.42
CA PRO A 221 10.53 2.41 -0.87
C PRO A 221 11.01 3.25 -2.08
N ASP A 222 11.38 4.51 -1.85
CA ASP A 222 11.82 5.43 -2.91
C ASP A 222 13.34 5.37 -3.20
N GLU A 223 14.13 4.61 -2.43
CA GLU A 223 15.53 4.38 -2.79
C GLU A 223 15.56 3.27 -3.87
N PRO A 224 15.90 3.57 -5.14
CA PRO A 224 15.96 2.55 -6.17
C PRO A 224 16.89 1.42 -5.71
N PRO A 225 16.55 0.15 -5.96
CA PRO A 225 17.32 -0.98 -5.46
C PRO A 225 18.78 -0.79 -5.86
N ARG A 226 19.69 -0.78 -4.87
CA ARG A 226 21.13 -0.67 -5.14
C ARG A 226 21.49 -1.78 -6.12
N ALA A 227 21.97 -1.39 -7.29
CA ALA A 227 22.46 -2.33 -8.29
C ALA A 227 23.40 -3.33 -7.57
N PRO A 228 23.29 -4.64 -7.83
CA PRO A 228 24.12 -5.63 -7.19
C PRO A 228 25.58 -5.18 -7.35
N ARG A 229 26.29 -5.02 -6.23
CA ARG A 229 27.72 -4.70 -6.28
C ARG A 229 28.36 -5.79 -7.11
N GLY A 230 28.81 -5.43 -8.31
CA GLY A 230 29.60 -6.32 -9.14
C GLY A 230 30.73 -6.85 -8.27
N THR A 231 30.80 -8.17 -8.18
CA THR A 231 31.95 -8.87 -7.62
C THR A 231 33.11 -8.65 -8.58
N GLU A 232 33.85 -7.57 -8.36
CA GLU A 232 35.20 -7.39 -8.89
C GLU A 232 36.20 -8.23 -8.07
#